data_AF-D3MRD0-F1
#
_entry.id   AF-D3MRD0-F1
#
_cell.length_a   1.000
_cell.length_b   1.000
_cell.length_c   1.000
_cell.angle_alpha   90.00
_cell.angle_beta   90.00
_cell.angle_gamma   90.00
#
_symmetry.space_group_name_H-M   'P 1'
#
loop_
_entity.id
_entity.type
_entity.pdbx_description
1 polymer ?
#
loop_
_entity_poly.entity_id
_entity_poly.type
_entity_poly.pdbx_seq_one_letter_code
_entity_poly.pdbx_strand_id
1 'polypeptide(L)'
;MNNFNNEKRKLTQLEVRQKNRSQDQGFKIDPSKTKVRDVDVKKTKDYLIQKAINDKIEETRKYIKSDECIKKIHEGKQGKHIVGHNNYDGKSYLAEEVDPQELVDAYHGTGDYKITSPNKNWVKKEFVFGKDTMEFVVDEVIREVTPTRYFSIHYSNEGTHIVPRKGPSNGKSRGNEKS
;
A
#
# COMPACT_ATOMS: atom_id res chain seq x y z
N MET A 1 -15.54 -19.73 4.72
CA MET A 1 -16.40 -18.52 4.62
C MET A 1 -15.81 -17.42 5.51
N ASN A 2 -15.34 -16.31 4.92
CA ASN A 2 -14.49 -15.33 5.59
C ASN A 2 -15.22 -14.48 6.65
N ASN A 3 -14.50 -14.17 7.73
CA ASN A 3 -14.95 -13.38 8.89
C ASN A 3 -15.59 -12.03 8.50
N PHE A 4 -15.11 -11.41 7.42
CA PHE A 4 -15.64 -10.16 6.87
C PHE A 4 -17.09 -10.28 6.37
N ASN A 5 -17.46 -11.41 5.75
CA ASN A 5 -18.84 -11.64 5.31
C ASN A 5 -19.77 -11.86 6.50
N ASN A 6 -19.26 -12.41 7.59
CA ASN A 6 -20.01 -12.55 8.84
C ASN A 6 -20.18 -11.20 9.55
N GLU A 7 -19.17 -10.32 9.58
CA GLU A 7 -19.32 -8.97 10.15
C GLU A 7 -20.27 -8.09 9.32
N LYS A 8 -20.20 -8.14 7.98
CA LYS A 8 -21.19 -7.47 7.11
C LYS A 8 -22.61 -7.99 7.31
N ARG A 9 -22.79 -9.31 7.46
CA ARG A 9 -24.08 -9.92 7.80
C ARG A 9 -24.58 -9.50 9.17
N LYS A 10 -23.69 -9.40 10.17
CA LYS A 10 -24.05 -8.88 11.50
C LYS A 10 -24.47 -7.42 11.45
N LEU A 11 -23.77 -6.57 10.70
CA LEU A 11 -24.13 -5.15 10.50
C LEU A 11 -25.50 -5.00 9.82
N THR A 12 -25.73 -5.72 8.73
CA THR A 12 -27.03 -5.69 8.03
C THR A 12 -28.16 -6.26 8.89
N GLN A 13 -27.92 -7.32 9.66
CA GLN A 13 -28.90 -7.82 10.62
C GLN A 13 -29.17 -6.83 11.77
N LEU A 14 -28.16 -6.08 12.24
CA LEU A 14 -28.34 -5.02 13.23
C LEU A 14 -29.17 -3.86 12.67
N GLU A 15 -28.92 -3.43 11.44
CA GLU A 15 -29.71 -2.39 10.75
C GLU A 15 -31.18 -2.81 10.57
N VAL A 16 -31.43 -4.04 10.14
CA VAL A 16 -32.79 -4.60 10.01
C VAL A 16 -33.46 -4.73 11.38
N ARG A 17 -32.75 -5.20 12.40
CA ARG A 17 -33.29 -5.35 13.77
C ARG A 17 -33.60 -4.01 14.41
N GLN A 18 -32.81 -2.96 14.14
CA GLN A 18 -33.12 -1.59 14.55
C GLN A 18 -34.36 -1.05 13.85
N LYS A 19 -34.54 -1.36 12.54
CA LYS A 19 -35.71 -0.94 11.76
C LYS A 19 -37.00 -1.62 12.22
N ASN A 20 -36.93 -2.90 12.59
CA ASN A 20 -38.08 -3.70 13.03
C ASN A 20 -38.42 -3.53 14.52
N ARG A 21 -37.44 -3.23 15.38
CA ARG A 21 -37.67 -2.92 16.82
C ARG A 21 -38.53 -1.66 17.02
N SER A 22 -38.60 -0.79 16.00
CA SER A 22 -39.49 0.38 15.95
C SER A 22 -40.99 0.02 15.82
N GLN A 23 -41.35 -1.22 15.47
CA GLN A 23 -42.75 -1.59 15.17
C GLN A 23 -43.39 -2.59 16.14
N ASP A 24 -42.63 -3.43 16.86
CA ASP A 24 -43.20 -4.64 17.47
C ASP A 24 -43.46 -4.58 19.00
N GLN A 25 -42.98 -3.56 19.71
CA GLN A 25 -43.25 -3.48 21.15
C GLN A 25 -43.62 -2.05 21.51
N GLY A 26 -44.83 -1.86 22.06
CA GLY A 26 -45.36 -0.60 22.61
C GLY A 26 -44.54 0.01 23.76
N PHE A 27 -43.26 -0.33 23.87
CA PHE A 27 -42.26 0.41 24.60
C PHE A 27 -41.98 1.72 23.83
N LYS A 28 -42.45 2.85 24.36
CA LYS A 28 -42.07 4.17 23.86
C LYS A 28 -40.55 4.34 24.04
N ILE A 29 -39.77 3.93 23.04
CA ILE A 29 -38.37 4.32 22.94
C ILE A 29 -38.41 5.82 22.70
N ASP A 30 -38.07 6.60 23.72
CA ASP A 30 -37.84 8.03 23.56
C ASP A 30 -36.77 8.21 22.47
N PRO A 31 -37.11 8.76 21.29
CA PRO A 31 -36.16 8.94 20.20
C PRO A 31 -34.99 9.85 20.61
N SER A 32 -35.16 10.66 21.65
CA SER A 32 -34.10 11.51 22.22
C SER A 32 -33.06 10.73 23.02
N LYS A 33 -33.39 9.54 23.56
CA LYS A 33 -32.47 8.67 24.32
C LYS A 33 -31.65 7.72 23.45
N THR A 34 -31.99 7.56 22.18
CA THR A 34 -31.27 6.70 21.22
C THR A 34 -30.77 7.51 20.02
N LYS A 35 -30.29 8.74 20.24
CA LYS A 35 -29.60 9.50 19.20
C LYS A 35 -28.12 9.06 19.14
N VAL A 36 -27.83 8.04 18.34
CA VAL A 36 -26.45 7.81 17.87
C VAL A 36 -26.08 9.02 17.02
N ARG A 37 -25.00 9.73 17.38
CA ARG A 37 -24.59 10.92 16.63
C ARG A 37 -24.00 10.48 15.30
N ASP A 38 -24.22 11.24 14.22
CA ASP A 38 -23.64 10.94 12.90
C ASP A 38 -22.10 10.81 12.95
N VAL A 39 -21.48 11.54 13.87
CA VAL A 39 -20.04 11.45 14.17
C VAL A 39 -19.63 10.05 14.63
N ASP A 40 -20.44 9.38 15.45
CA ASP A 40 -20.16 8.04 15.96
C ASP A 40 -20.29 6.99 14.84
N VAL A 41 -21.26 7.16 13.94
CA VAL A 41 -21.44 6.31 12.75
C VAL A 41 -20.26 6.48 11.79
N LYS A 42 -19.83 7.72 11.51
CA LYS A 42 -18.67 8.00 10.66
C LYS A 42 -17.39 7.39 11.25
N LYS A 43 -17.14 7.59 12.54
CA LYS A 43 -15.97 7.01 13.23
C LYS A 43 -15.93 5.49 13.14
N THR A 44 -17.09 4.85 13.31
CA THR A 44 -17.21 3.38 13.18
C THR A 44 -16.93 2.91 11.75
N LYS A 45 -17.45 3.62 10.74
CA LYS A 45 -17.17 3.33 9.32
C LYS A 45 -15.68 3.47 9.00
N ASP A 46 -15.05 4.56 9.43
CA ASP A 46 -13.63 4.83 9.21
C ASP A 46 -12.77 3.73 9.86
N TYR A 47 -13.11 3.30 11.09
CA TYR A 47 -12.45 2.19 11.76
C TYR A 47 -12.58 0.86 10.99
N LEU A 48 -13.79 0.51 10.52
CA LEU A 48 -14.00 -0.73 9.77
C LEU A 48 -13.27 -0.72 8.41
N ILE A 49 -13.18 0.45 7.77
CA ILE A 49 -12.40 0.63 6.54
C ILE A 49 -10.92 0.41 6.84
N GLN A 50 -10.39 1.03 7.90
CA GLN A 50 -8.99 0.89 8.29
C GLN A 50 -8.65 -0.56 8.67
N LYS A 51 -9.50 -1.23 9.45
CA LYS A 51 -9.33 -2.65 9.81
C LYS A 51 -9.23 -3.50 8.55
N ALA A 52 -10.13 -3.31 7.58
CA ALA A 52 -10.09 -4.07 6.34
C ALA A 52 -8.87 -3.76 5.45
N ILE A 53 -8.34 -2.53 5.50
CA ILE A 53 -7.08 -2.18 4.82
C ILE A 53 -5.91 -2.91 5.49
N ASN A 54 -5.85 -2.91 6.82
CA ASN A 54 -4.80 -3.60 7.58
C ASN A 54 -4.83 -5.11 7.32
N ASP A 55 -6.00 -5.74 7.34
CA ASP A 55 -6.17 -7.16 7.00
C ASP A 55 -5.63 -7.45 5.59
N LYS A 56 -5.90 -6.56 4.62
CA LYS A 56 -5.41 -6.72 3.25
C LYS A 56 -3.91 -6.52 3.12
N ILE A 57 -3.32 -5.61 3.90
CA ILE A 57 -1.88 -5.42 4.01
C ILE A 57 -1.21 -6.69 4.52
N GLU A 58 -1.75 -7.29 5.58
CA GLU A 58 -1.21 -8.54 6.14
C GLU A 58 -1.30 -9.71 5.15
N GLU A 59 -2.43 -9.85 4.46
CA GLU A 59 -2.62 -10.85 3.39
C GLU A 59 -1.60 -10.64 2.26
N THR A 60 -1.41 -9.40 1.81
CA THR A 60 -0.48 -9.04 0.74
C THR A 60 0.97 -9.35 1.14
N ARG A 61 1.35 -9.00 2.37
CA ARG A 61 2.69 -9.29 2.91
C ARG A 61 2.96 -10.78 2.97
N LYS A 62 1.97 -11.60 3.38
CA LYS A 62 2.08 -13.06 3.38
C LYS A 62 2.27 -13.60 1.97
N TYR A 63 1.52 -13.11 0.99
CA TYR A 63 1.68 -13.49 -0.41
C TYR A 63 3.07 -13.13 -0.97
N ILE A 64 3.57 -11.91 -0.74
CA ILE A 64 4.90 -11.51 -1.23
C ILE A 64 6.01 -12.42 -0.67
N LYS A 65 5.89 -12.79 0.61
CA LYS A 65 6.85 -13.66 1.30
C LYS A 65 6.70 -15.14 0.95
N SER A 66 5.61 -15.58 0.32
CA SER A 66 5.42 -16.97 -0.11
C SER A 66 6.08 -17.24 -1.47
N ASP A 67 6.25 -18.52 -1.81
CA ASP A 67 6.81 -18.93 -3.10
C ASP A 67 5.87 -18.68 -4.28
N GLU A 68 4.59 -18.41 -4.03
CA GLU A 68 3.61 -18.07 -5.06
C GLU A 68 3.93 -16.74 -5.76
N CYS A 69 4.56 -15.81 -5.02
CA CYS A 69 4.95 -14.52 -5.58
C CYS A 69 6.33 -14.61 -6.24
N ILE A 70 6.40 -14.36 -7.54
CA ILE A 70 7.65 -14.39 -8.29
C ILE A 70 8.51 -13.18 -7.92
N LYS A 71 9.58 -13.42 -7.18
CA LYS A 71 10.55 -12.40 -6.72
C LYS A 71 11.75 -12.25 -7.64
N LYS A 72 11.93 -13.17 -8.60
CA LYS A 72 13.02 -13.10 -9.58
C LYS A 72 12.88 -11.85 -10.45
N ILE A 73 13.98 -11.14 -10.65
CA ILE A 73 14.03 -9.98 -11.54
C ILE A 73 13.69 -10.39 -12.98
N HIS A 74 12.79 -9.62 -13.60
CA HIS A 74 12.51 -9.69 -15.01
C HIS A 74 13.46 -8.76 -15.76
N GLU A 75 14.46 -9.34 -16.44
CA GLU A 75 15.51 -8.63 -17.18
C GLU A 75 14.96 -7.51 -18.07
N GLY A 76 14.05 -7.82 -19.00
CA GLY A 76 13.52 -6.82 -19.93
C GLY A 76 12.80 -5.63 -19.26
N LYS A 77 12.12 -5.84 -18.13
CA LYS A 77 11.44 -4.77 -17.37
C LYS A 77 12.45 -3.97 -16.54
N GLN A 78 13.39 -4.66 -15.89
CA GLN A 78 14.44 -4.04 -15.08
C GLN A 78 15.42 -3.25 -15.94
N GLY A 79 15.73 -3.72 -17.14
CA GLY A 79 16.63 -3.05 -18.09
C GLY A 79 16.18 -1.65 -18.51
N LYS A 80 14.91 -1.28 -18.29
CA LYS A 80 14.43 0.11 -18.45
C LYS A 80 14.98 1.05 -17.36
N HIS A 81 15.59 0.50 -16.32
CA HIS A 81 16.12 1.18 -15.14
C HIS A 81 17.61 0.84 -14.89
N ILE A 82 18.32 0.37 -15.92
CA ILE A 82 19.76 0.09 -15.89
C ILE A 82 20.42 0.89 -17.03
N VAL A 83 21.31 1.82 -16.71
CA VAL A 83 22.04 2.60 -17.71
C VAL A 83 22.88 1.66 -18.59
N GLY A 84 22.85 1.86 -19.90
CA GLY A 84 23.60 1.03 -20.86
C GLY A 84 22.89 -0.26 -21.31
N HIS A 85 21.80 -0.65 -20.67
CA HIS A 85 20.98 -1.77 -21.12
C HIS A 85 20.19 -1.39 -22.40
N ASN A 86 19.97 -2.34 -23.32
CA ASN A 86 19.32 -2.06 -24.62
C ASN A 86 17.89 -1.48 -24.48
N ASN A 87 17.17 -1.84 -23.42
CA ASN A 87 15.84 -1.32 -23.09
C ASN A 87 15.84 0.01 -22.31
N TYR A 88 16.99 0.60 -22.02
CA TYR A 88 17.07 1.85 -21.27
C TYR A 88 16.66 3.05 -22.13
N ASP A 89 15.65 3.79 -21.68
CA ASP A 89 15.06 4.93 -22.40
C ASP A 89 15.14 6.25 -21.61
N GLY A 90 16.14 6.38 -20.73
CA GLY A 90 16.39 7.62 -19.97
C GLY A 90 15.48 7.82 -18.76
N LYS A 91 14.91 6.73 -18.22
CA LYS A 91 14.12 6.73 -16.98
C LYS A 91 15.01 6.75 -15.74
N SER A 92 14.39 6.94 -14.57
CA SER A 92 15.01 6.66 -13.28
C SER A 92 15.75 5.31 -13.26
N TYR A 93 16.93 5.25 -12.65
CA TYR A 93 17.83 4.11 -12.78
C TYR A 93 18.55 3.78 -11.47
N LEU A 94 19.03 2.54 -11.34
CA LEU A 94 19.87 2.10 -10.23
C LEU A 94 21.33 2.53 -10.47
N ALA A 95 22.07 2.83 -9.40
CA ALA A 95 23.51 2.98 -9.50
C ALA A 95 24.16 1.69 -10.05
N GLU A 96 25.30 1.81 -10.72
CA GLU A 96 25.93 0.71 -11.47
C GLU A 96 26.28 -0.49 -10.59
N GLU A 97 26.68 -0.23 -9.36
CA GLU A 97 27.05 -1.22 -8.35
C GLU A 97 25.85 -1.90 -7.66
N VAL A 98 24.62 -1.45 -7.92
CA VAL A 98 23.42 -1.94 -7.24
C VAL A 98 22.80 -3.10 -8.00
N ASP A 99 22.84 -4.30 -7.41
CA ASP A 99 22.12 -5.46 -7.94
C ASP A 99 20.61 -5.36 -7.61
N PRO A 100 19.71 -5.29 -8.62
CA PRO A 100 18.28 -5.26 -8.38
C PRO A 100 17.74 -6.51 -7.66
N GLN A 101 18.37 -7.68 -7.81
CA GLN A 101 17.95 -8.91 -7.13
C GLN A 101 18.26 -8.83 -5.64
N GLU A 102 19.44 -8.33 -5.26
CA GLU A 102 19.80 -8.12 -3.85
C GLU A 102 18.83 -7.15 -3.15
N LEU A 103 18.35 -6.11 -3.86
CA LEU A 103 17.32 -5.22 -3.33
C LEU A 103 15.99 -5.95 -3.07
N VAL A 104 15.55 -6.80 -4.00
CA VAL A 104 14.32 -7.58 -3.79
C VAL A 104 14.50 -8.53 -2.62
N ASP A 105 15.62 -9.26 -2.56
CA ASP A 105 15.88 -10.26 -1.52
C ASP A 105 15.99 -9.60 -0.14
N ALA A 106 16.55 -8.40 -0.05
CA ALA A 106 16.67 -7.66 1.20
C ALA A 106 15.34 -7.04 1.69
N TYR A 107 14.48 -6.58 0.78
CA TYR A 107 13.36 -5.70 1.14
C TYR A 107 11.96 -6.23 0.78
N HIS A 108 11.82 -7.40 0.16
CA HIS A 108 10.50 -7.92 -0.15
C HIS A 108 9.67 -8.13 1.12
N GLY A 109 8.46 -7.58 1.14
CA GLY A 109 7.56 -7.72 2.27
C GLY A 109 7.88 -6.81 3.48
N THR A 110 8.81 -5.85 3.37
CA THR A 110 9.18 -4.91 4.45
C THR A 110 8.61 -3.50 4.27
N GLY A 111 8.13 -3.17 3.07
CA GLY A 111 7.72 -1.83 2.69
C GLY A 111 6.24 -1.52 2.95
N ASP A 112 5.84 -0.36 2.45
CA ASP A 112 4.46 0.12 2.46
C ASP A 112 3.69 -0.37 1.24
N TYR A 113 2.41 -0.71 1.43
CA TYR A 113 1.53 -1.17 0.37
C TYR A 113 0.44 -0.15 0.08
N LYS A 114 0.27 0.17 -1.21
CA LYS A 114 -0.87 0.98 -1.65
C LYS A 114 -2.07 0.08 -1.93
N ILE A 115 -3.04 0.13 -1.03
CA ILE A 115 -4.35 -0.51 -1.16
C ILE A 115 -5.36 0.54 -1.65
N THR A 116 -5.99 0.32 -2.81
CA THR A 116 -6.98 1.27 -3.35
C THR A 116 -8.32 1.14 -2.64
N SER A 117 -8.97 2.27 -2.36
CA SER A 117 -10.38 2.32 -1.93
C SER A 117 -11.27 2.59 -3.14
N PRO A 118 -12.49 2.02 -3.25
CA PRO A 118 -13.20 1.19 -2.27
C PRO A 118 -12.93 -0.32 -2.37
N ASN A 119 -12.34 -0.77 -3.49
CA ASN A 119 -12.25 -2.19 -3.83
C ASN A 119 -11.16 -2.96 -3.07
N LYS A 120 -10.32 -2.27 -2.30
CA LYS A 120 -9.22 -2.84 -1.51
C LYS A 120 -8.25 -3.64 -2.37
N ASN A 121 -8.01 -3.15 -3.59
CA ASN A 121 -7.09 -3.79 -4.51
C ASN A 121 -5.67 -3.31 -4.21
N TRP A 122 -4.77 -4.26 -3.99
CA TRP A 122 -3.35 -3.98 -3.99
C TRP A 122 -2.88 -3.73 -5.43
N VAL A 123 -2.12 -2.66 -5.64
CA VAL A 123 -1.63 -2.26 -6.96
C VAL A 123 -0.44 -3.08 -7.47
N LYS A 124 -0.12 -4.20 -6.80
CA LYS A 124 1.06 -5.04 -7.03
C LYS A 124 2.40 -4.30 -6.87
N LYS A 125 2.43 -3.32 -5.96
CA LYS A 125 3.63 -2.52 -5.64
C LYS A 125 3.84 -2.43 -4.15
N GLU A 126 5.10 -2.54 -3.76
CA GLU A 126 5.61 -2.26 -2.43
C GLU A 126 6.56 -1.07 -2.53
N PHE A 127 6.51 -0.17 -1.55
CA PHE A 127 7.35 1.02 -1.51
C PHE A 127 8.32 0.94 -0.34
N VAL A 128 9.60 1.17 -0.61
CA VAL A 128 10.68 0.85 0.32
C VAL A 128 11.63 2.04 0.41
N PHE A 129 12.08 2.34 1.64
CA PHE A 129 13.27 3.15 1.88
C PHE A 129 14.47 2.23 2.12
N GLY A 130 15.39 2.19 1.16
CA GLY A 130 16.65 1.48 1.29
C GLY A 130 17.58 2.17 2.28
N LYS A 131 18.20 1.40 3.17
CA LYS A 131 19.04 1.97 4.24
C LYS A 131 20.37 2.51 3.72
N ASP A 132 20.98 1.84 2.75
CA ASP A 132 22.33 2.14 2.28
C ASP A 132 22.42 2.13 0.74
N THR A 133 21.27 2.11 0.06
CA THR A 133 21.18 1.97 -1.39
C THR A 133 20.95 3.34 -2.01
N MET A 134 21.76 3.69 -3.00
CA MET A 134 21.64 4.94 -3.73
C MET A 134 21.09 4.65 -5.13
N GLU A 135 19.98 5.28 -5.47
CA GLU A 135 19.37 5.21 -6.79
C GLU A 135 19.16 6.62 -7.35
N PHE A 136 18.71 6.73 -8.60
CA PHE A 136 18.55 8.01 -9.27
C PHE A 136 17.15 8.17 -9.88
N VAL A 137 16.52 9.31 -9.59
CA VAL A 137 15.23 9.70 -10.17
C VAL A 137 15.47 10.72 -11.26
N VAL A 138 14.87 10.50 -12.42
CA VAL A 138 14.87 11.47 -13.53
C VAL A 138 13.53 12.19 -13.56
N ASP A 139 13.54 13.52 -13.48
CA ASP A 139 12.36 14.34 -13.73
C ASP A 139 11.99 14.30 -15.22
N GLU A 140 10.75 13.94 -15.54
CA GLU A 140 10.32 13.74 -16.93
C GLU A 140 10.29 15.05 -17.75
N VAL A 141 10.15 16.21 -17.09
CA VAL A 141 9.99 17.52 -17.73
C VAL A 141 11.34 18.21 -17.89
N ILE A 142 12.04 18.41 -16.78
CA ILE A 142 13.30 19.18 -16.77
C ILE A 142 14.55 18.31 -16.93
N ARG A 143 14.39 16.98 -16.95
CA ARG A 143 15.48 15.99 -17.06
C ARG A 143 16.52 16.08 -15.94
N GLU A 144 16.16 16.72 -14.82
CA GLU A 144 16.99 16.76 -13.62
C GLU A 144 17.11 15.36 -13.02
N VAL A 145 18.33 15.00 -12.62
CA VAL A 145 18.63 13.73 -11.96
C VAL A 145 18.87 13.99 -10.48
N THR A 146 18.10 13.35 -9.61
CA THR A 146 18.25 13.49 -8.15
C THR A 146 18.50 12.13 -7.51
N PRO A 147 19.49 12.01 -6.59
CA PRO A 147 19.66 10.80 -5.82
C PRO A 147 18.44 10.52 -4.94
N THR A 148 18.10 9.25 -4.78
CA THR A 148 17.04 8.77 -3.92
C THR A 148 17.49 7.50 -3.21
N ARG A 149 16.81 7.21 -2.11
CA ARG A 149 16.88 5.91 -1.41
C ARG A 149 15.52 5.23 -1.37
N TYR A 150 14.57 5.79 -2.12
CA TYR A 150 13.19 5.38 -2.13
C TYR A 150 12.86 4.75 -3.48
N PHE A 151 12.38 3.52 -3.44
CA PHE A 151 12.06 2.76 -4.64
C PHE A 151 10.77 1.97 -4.43
N SER A 152 10.20 1.53 -5.55
CA SER A 152 9.07 0.62 -5.55
C SER A 152 9.46 -0.72 -6.14
N ILE A 153 9.12 -1.81 -5.46
CA ILE A 153 9.18 -3.18 -5.98
C ILE A 153 7.84 -3.47 -6.68
N HIS A 154 7.90 -3.79 -7.97
CA HIS A 154 6.73 -4.12 -8.78
C HIS A 154 6.66 -5.63 -9.01
N TYR A 155 5.59 -6.26 -8.53
CA TYR A 155 5.38 -7.70 -8.66
C TYR A 155 4.48 -8.03 -9.84
N SER A 156 4.85 -9.02 -10.66
CA SER A 156 4.03 -9.49 -11.77
C SER A 156 4.19 -10.98 -11.99
N ASN A 157 3.28 -11.58 -12.76
CA ASN A 157 3.33 -13.01 -13.09
C ASN A 157 4.51 -13.38 -14.00
N GLU A 158 5.17 -12.40 -14.61
CA GLU A 158 6.34 -12.61 -15.47
C GLU A 158 7.66 -12.35 -14.72
N GLY A 159 7.59 -11.82 -13.49
CA GLY A 159 8.74 -11.44 -12.68
C GLY A 159 8.65 -10.03 -12.10
N THR A 160 9.64 -9.72 -11.27
CA THR A 160 9.72 -8.49 -10.47
C THR A 160 10.66 -7.46 -11.09
N HIS A 161 10.44 -6.17 -10.83
CA HIS A 161 11.41 -5.12 -11.14
C HIS A 161 11.36 -4.01 -10.10
N ILE A 162 12.47 -3.30 -9.97
CA ILE A 162 12.67 -2.15 -9.10
C ILE A 162 12.54 -0.87 -9.94
N VAL A 163 11.84 0.12 -9.37
CA VAL A 163 11.74 1.45 -9.97
C VAL A 163 12.11 2.49 -8.91
N PRO A 164 13.19 3.26 -9.09
CA PRO A 164 13.50 4.38 -8.21
C PRO A 164 12.41 5.45 -8.26
N ARG A 165 12.13 6.05 -7.11
CA ARG A 165 11.03 7.00 -6.92
C ARG A 165 11.51 8.24 -6.17
N LYS A 166 10.88 9.37 -6.47
CA LYS A 166 10.96 10.53 -5.59
C LYS A 166 10.32 10.15 -4.26
N GLY A 167 11.07 10.31 -3.17
CA GLY A 167 10.58 10.07 -1.82
C GLY A 167 9.31 10.89 -1.55
N PRO A 168 8.42 10.43 -0.65
CA PRO A 168 7.34 11.28 -0.15
C PRO A 168 7.95 12.59 0.35
N SER A 169 7.42 13.72 -0.12
CA SER A 169 7.81 15.03 0.40
C SER A 169 7.28 15.16 1.82
N ASN A 170 8.02 14.62 2.78
CA ASN A 170 7.79 14.95 4.18
C ASN A 170 8.06 16.46 4.30
N GLY A 171 7.01 17.25 4.50
CA GLY A 171 7.15 18.68 4.71
C GLY A 171 8.24 18.96 5.75
N LYS A 172 9.27 19.69 5.33
CA LYS A 172 10.46 20.14 6.08
C LYS A 172 11.59 19.10 6.22
N SER A 173 12.71 19.45 5.59
CA SER A 173 14.04 19.35 6.19
C SER A 173 13.95 19.55 7.71
N ARG A 174 14.20 18.47 8.46
CA ARG A 174 14.69 18.54 9.83
C ARG A 174 16.09 17.95 9.84
N GLY A 175 17.00 18.65 9.18
CA GLY A 175 18.40 18.63 9.61
C GLY A 175 18.46 19.30 10.99
N ASN A 176 18.27 18.49 12.04
CA ASN A 176 18.93 18.76 13.30
C ASN A 176 20.26 18.01 13.21
N GLU A 177 21.29 18.70 12.72
CA GLU A 177 22.66 18.31 13.04
C GLU A 177 22.87 18.59 14.52
N LYS A 178 22.86 17.52 15.30
CA LYS A 178 23.59 17.43 16.56
C LYS A 178 24.49 16.22 16.46
N SER A 179 25.77 16.48 16.23
CA SER A 179 26.92 15.96 16.98
C SER A 179 28.20 16.43 16.32
#